data_AF-A0A7V2J5X5-F1
#
_entry.id   AF-A0A7V2J5X5-F1
#
_cell.length_a   1.000
_cell.length_b   1.000
_cell.length_c   1.000
_cell.angle_alpha   90.00
_cell.angle_beta   90.00
_cell.angle_gamma   90.00
#
_symmetry.space_group_name_H-M   'P 1'
#
loop_
_entity.id
_entity.type
_entity.pdbx_description
1 polymer ?
#
loop_
_entity_poly.entity_id
_entity_poly.type
_entity_poly.pdbx_seq_one_letter_code
_entity_poly.pdbx_strand_id
1 'polypeptide(L)'
;MIVISLQSGSNGNCYYVEANGTKLLFDAGITASMATRRLEEHGRDINDVDALIISHDHGDHARHAGVYSRKYKMPLHITQRTLEVASKRHGIGRVNEVSHFRTGEVIGIGNVSIETIPSPHDASDGCLFVISNGNKRLGIWTDLGHVSDELYSQVSTLDGLFIESNYDPLMLDNGPYPAFLKKRIKGPEGHLSNIDCAELLQAGT
;
A
#
# COMPACT_ATOMS: atom_id res chain seq x y z
N MET A 1 4.56 -15.37 9.54
CA MET A 1 3.84 -14.27 8.85
C MET A 1 3.32 -14.85 7.54
N ILE A 2 2.03 -14.69 7.27
CA ILE A 2 1.37 -15.07 6.01
C ILE A 2 1.06 -13.78 5.27
N VAL A 3 1.31 -13.77 3.96
CA VAL A 3 1.10 -12.60 3.11
C VAL A 3 0.40 -13.04 1.83
N ILE A 4 -0.60 -12.26 1.40
CA ILE A 4 -1.38 -12.55 0.19
C ILE A 4 -1.56 -11.24 -0.57
N SER A 5 -1.13 -11.20 -1.84
CA SER A 5 -1.54 -10.13 -2.74
C SER A 5 -2.95 -10.47 -3.26
N LEU A 6 -3.96 -9.78 -2.73
CA LEU A 6 -5.32 -9.92 -3.23
C LEU A 6 -5.47 -9.20 -4.56
N GLN A 7 -4.80 -8.06 -4.74
CA GLN A 7 -4.59 -7.43 -6.03
C GLN A 7 -3.39 -6.50 -6.00
N SER A 8 -2.67 -6.42 -7.12
CA SER A 8 -1.63 -5.44 -7.37
C SER A 8 -1.82 -4.81 -8.75
N GLY A 9 -1.83 -3.48 -8.81
CA GLY A 9 -1.90 -2.71 -10.06
C GLY A 9 -2.95 -1.60 -10.09
N SER A 10 -2.94 -0.81 -11.17
CA SER A 10 -3.70 0.45 -11.33
C SER A 10 -5.23 0.34 -11.31
N ASN A 11 -5.77 -0.89 -11.27
CA ASN A 11 -7.20 -1.16 -11.11
C ASN A 11 -7.58 -1.49 -9.66
N GLY A 12 -6.65 -1.33 -8.72
CA GLY A 12 -6.85 -1.52 -7.29
C GLY A 12 -5.72 -2.34 -6.67
N ASN A 13 -5.18 -1.84 -5.58
CA ASN A 13 -4.25 -2.53 -4.69
C ASN A 13 -4.97 -3.00 -3.42
N CYS A 14 -4.66 -4.21 -2.98
CA CYS A 14 -5.11 -4.75 -1.70
C CYS A 14 -4.23 -5.94 -1.30
N TYR A 15 -3.63 -5.85 -0.11
CA TYR A 15 -2.75 -6.87 0.43
C TYR A 15 -3.25 -7.32 1.79
N TYR A 16 -3.14 -8.62 2.05
CA TYR A 16 -3.47 -9.21 3.33
C TYR A 16 -2.20 -9.68 4.03
N VAL A 17 -2.10 -9.38 5.33
CA VAL A 17 -0.99 -9.82 6.18
C VAL A 17 -1.54 -10.40 7.47
N GLU A 18 -1.08 -11.59 7.82
CA GLU A 18 -1.39 -12.26 9.08
C GLU A 18 -0.10 -12.59 9.84
N ALA A 19 0.01 -12.10 11.07
CA ALA A 19 1.15 -12.39 11.92
C ALA A 19 0.76 -12.35 13.41
N ASN A 20 1.27 -13.31 14.19
CA ASN A 20 1.09 -13.38 15.64
C ASN A 20 -0.38 -13.26 16.10
N GLY A 21 -1.31 -13.80 15.31
CA GLY A 21 -2.76 -13.75 15.56
C GLY A 21 -3.48 -12.50 15.01
N THR A 22 -2.73 -11.47 14.61
CA THR A 22 -3.27 -10.23 14.02
C THR A 22 -3.40 -10.36 12.50
N LYS A 23 -4.56 -10.00 11.95
CA LYS A 23 -4.91 -10.06 10.53
C LYS A 23 -5.22 -8.66 10.04
N LEU A 24 -4.49 -8.20 9.03
CA LEU A 24 -4.54 -6.82 8.54
C LEU A 24 -4.79 -6.81 7.03
N LEU A 25 -5.53 -5.79 6.57
CA LEU A 25 -5.58 -5.42 5.16
C LEU A 25 -4.85 -4.10 4.95
N PHE A 26 -4.10 -4.03 3.85
CA PHE A 26 -3.43 -2.83 3.37
C PHE A 26 -4.06 -2.45 2.03
N ASP A 27 -4.56 -1.22 1.98
CA ASP A 27 -5.32 -0.62 0.88
C ASP A 27 -6.67 -1.29 0.55
N ALA A 28 -7.59 -0.45 0.09
CA ALA A 28 -8.96 -0.75 -0.33
C ALA A 28 -9.19 -0.32 -1.79
N GLY A 29 -8.23 -0.64 -2.65
CA GLY A 29 -8.30 -0.39 -4.09
C GLY A 29 -9.37 -1.21 -4.80
N ILE A 30 -9.66 -2.41 -4.28
CA ILE A 30 -10.69 -3.31 -4.81
C ILE A 30 -11.96 -3.25 -3.98
N THR A 31 -13.08 -3.63 -4.60
CA THR A 31 -14.35 -3.73 -3.88
C THR A 31 -14.27 -4.77 -2.77
N ALA A 32 -15.01 -4.55 -1.67
CA ALA A 32 -14.95 -5.46 -0.53
C ALA A 32 -15.49 -6.88 -0.85
N SER A 33 -16.38 -7.01 -1.84
CA SER A 33 -16.80 -8.33 -2.35
C SER A 33 -15.68 -9.06 -3.08
N MET A 34 -14.84 -8.35 -3.85
CA MET A 34 -13.66 -8.94 -4.48
C MET A 34 -12.64 -9.41 -3.44
N ALA A 35 -12.34 -8.57 -2.43
CA ALA A 35 -11.46 -8.97 -1.34
C ALA A 35 -11.99 -10.17 -0.55
N THR A 36 -13.30 -10.19 -0.24
CA THR A 36 -13.94 -11.33 0.44
C THR A 36 -13.71 -12.62 -0.35
N ARG A 37 -14.08 -12.65 -1.64
CA ARG A 37 -13.93 -13.83 -2.49
C ARG A 37 -12.48 -14.32 -2.56
N ARG A 38 -11.53 -13.40 -2.72
CA ARG A 38 -10.11 -13.75 -2.82
C ARG A 38 -9.51 -14.23 -1.50
N LEU A 39 -9.97 -13.72 -0.35
CA LEU A 39 -9.61 -14.27 0.94
C LEU A 39 -10.17 -15.68 1.15
N GLU A 40 -11.42 -15.91 0.74
CA GLU A 40 -12.06 -17.23 0.81
C GLU A 40 -11.31 -18.29 -0.02
N GLU A 41 -10.77 -17.92 -1.18
CA GLU A 41 -9.90 -18.78 -2.02
C GLU A 41 -8.64 -19.25 -1.26
N HIS A 42 -8.22 -18.54 -0.21
CA HIS A 42 -7.11 -18.87 0.68
C HIS A 42 -7.55 -19.34 2.08
N GLY A 43 -8.84 -19.66 2.27
CA GLY A 43 -9.38 -20.11 3.54
C GLY A 43 -9.29 -19.05 4.65
N ARG A 44 -9.54 -17.79 4.30
CA ARG A 44 -9.61 -16.65 5.23
C ARG A 44 -10.96 -15.96 5.12
N ASP A 45 -11.51 -15.56 6.27
CA ASP A 45 -12.72 -14.76 6.34
C ASP A 45 -12.33 -13.29 6.54
N ILE A 46 -12.91 -12.41 5.72
CA ILE A 46 -12.73 -10.96 5.84
C ILE A 46 -13.29 -10.41 7.16
N ASN A 47 -14.26 -11.09 7.78
CA ASN A 47 -14.82 -10.70 9.07
C ASN A 47 -13.83 -10.90 10.23
N ASP A 48 -12.78 -11.71 10.03
CA ASP A 48 -11.73 -11.92 11.02
C ASP A 48 -10.58 -10.89 10.92
N VAL A 49 -10.68 -9.92 10.00
CA VAL A 49 -9.65 -8.88 9.82
C VAL A 49 -9.77 -7.81 10.88
N ASP A 50 -8.68 -7.52 11.57
CA ASP A 50 -8.61 -6.63 12.71
C ASP A 50 -8.60 -5.15 12.32
N ALA A 51 -7.99 -4.80 11.18
CA ALA A 51 -7.91 -3.41 10.72
C ALA A 51 -7.64 -3.29 9.21
N LEU A 52 -8.04 -2.15 8.65
CA LEU A 52 -7.68 -1.69 7.31
C LEU A 52 -6.72 -0.51 7.42
N ILE A 53 -5.55 -0.58 6.79
CA ILE A 53 -4.55 0.49 6.75
C ILE A 53 -4.47 1.03 5.32
N ILE A 54 -4.53 2.34 5.13
CA ILE A 54 -4.48 2.99 3.81
C ILE A 54 -3.16 3.74 3.65
N SER A 55 -2.45 3.48 2.54
CA SER A 55 -1.18 4.11 2.19
C SER A 55 -1.36 5.57 1.78
N HIS A 56 -2.29 5.84 0.86
CA HIS A 56 -2.47 7.17 0.27
C HIS A 56 -3.85 7.38 -0.41
N ASP A 57 -4.10 8.58 -0.95
CA ASP A 57 -5.45 9.05 -1.30
C ASP A 57 -5.95 8.68 -2.69
N HIS A 58 -5.17 7.96 -3.50
CA HIS A 58 -5.57 7.60 -4.86
C HIS A 58 -6.70 6.56 -4.87
N GLY A 59 -7.45 6.53 -5.97
CA GLY A 59 -8.68 5.76 -6.06
C GLY A 59 -8.46 4.24 -6.06
N ASP A 60 -7.36 3.79 -6.63
CA ASP A 60 -6.90 2.40 -6.60
C ASP A 60 -6.27 1.99 -5.26
N HIS A 61 -6.31 2.86 -4.24
CA HIS A 61 -5.91 2.53 -2.87
C HIS A 61 -7.02 2.81 -1.86
N ALA A 62 -7.75 3.93 -1.97
CA ALA A 62 -8.66 4.37 -0.92
C ALA A 62 -10.16 4.29 -1.30
N ARG A 63 -10.51 4.13 -2.58
CA ARG A 63 -11.89 4.35 -3.07
C ARG A 63 -12.95 3.54 -2.31
N HIS A 64 -12.64 2.31 -1.93
CA HIS A 64 -13.62 1.43 -1.30
C HIS A 64 -13.56 1.43 0.23
N ALA A 65 -12.64 2.17 0.86
CA ALA A 65 -12.36 2.10 2.30
C ALA A 65 -13.61 2.25 3.19
N GLY A 66 -14.53 3.17 2.85
CA GLY A 66 -15.77 3.33 3.62
C GLY A 66 -16.71 2.12 3.56
N VAL A 67 -16.69 1.33 2.47
CA VAL A 67 -17.47 0.08 2.39
C VAL A 67 -16.89 -0.98 3.33
N TYR A 68 -15.55 -1.13 3.38
CA TYR A 68 -14.90 -2.05 4.32
C TYR A 68 -15.27 -1.70 5.76
N SER A 69 -15.10 -0.43 6.14
CA SER A 69 -15.42 0.05 7.48
C SER A 69 -16.88 -0.14 7.86
N ARG A 70 -17.85 0.14 6.98
CA ARG A 70 -19.26 0.02 7.32
C ARG A 70 -19.77 -1.41 7.34
N LYS A 71 -19.36 -2.22 6.35
CA LYS A 71 -19.89 -3.58 6.17
C LYS A 71 -19.27 -4.56 7.15
N TYR A 72 -17.96 -4.47 7.37
CA TYR A 72 -17.20 -5.40 8.21
C TYR A 72 -16.83 -4.80 9.56
N LYS A 73 -17.24 -3.55 9.84
CA LYS A 73 -16.90 -2.82 11.07
C LYS A 73 -15.39 -2.73 11.31
N MET A 74 -14.59 -2.80 10.24
CA MET A 74 -13.14 -2.70 10.31
C MET A 74 -12.72 -1.29 10.71
N PRO A 75 -11.92 -1.13 11.79
CA PRO A 75 -11.23 0.11 12.10
C PRO A 75 -10.31 0.52 10.94
N LEU A 76 -10.40 1.78 10.55
CA LEU A 76 -9.57 2.36 9.49
C LEU A 76 -8.38 3.09 10.08
N HIS A 77 -7.17 2.73 9.67
CA HIS A 77 -5.94 3.47 9.95
C HIS A 77 -5.54 4.25 8.71
N ILE A 78 -5.49 5.57 8.82
CA ILE A 78 -5.26 6.47 7.69
C ILE A 78 -4.81 7.84 8.21
N THR A 79 -3.92 8.53 7.49
CA THR A 79 -3.60 9.91 7.87
C THR A 79 -4.82 10.81 7.70
N GLN A 80 -4.91 11.87 8.51
CA GLN A 80 -6.00 12.85 8.41
C GLN A 80 -6.10 13.42 6.99
N ARG A 81 -4.94 13.78 6.41
CA ARG A 81 -4.87 14.40 5.10
C ARG A 81 -5.34 13.45 3.99
N THR A 82 -4.88 12.20 4.04
CA THR A 82 -5.27 11.17 3.08
C THR A 82 -6.78 10.91 3.13
N LEU A 83 -7.38 10.84 4.31
CA LEU A 83 -8.83 10.66 4.45
C LEU A 83 -9.64 11.81 3.83
N GLU A 84 -9.24 13.05 4.10
CA GLU A 84 -9.91 14.25 3.56
C GLU A 84 -9.88 14.29 2.03
N VAL A 85 -8.70 14.04 1.45
CA VAL A 85 -8.51 14.09 0.00
C VAL A 85 -9.22 12.94 -0.69
N ALA A 86 -9.10 11.71 -0.18
CA ALA A 86 -9.81 10.55 -0.72
C ALA A 86 -11.33 10.73 -0.66
N SER A 87 -11.84 11.25 0.47
CA SER A 87 -13.28 11.55 0.63
C SER A 87 -13.77 12.56 -0.39
N LYS A 88 -13.00 13.64 -0.61
CA LYS A 88 -13.35 14.69 -1.57
C LYS A 88 -13.24 14.24 -3.03
N ARG A 89 -12.19 13.48 -3.38
CA ARG A 89 -11.91 13.08 -4.78
C ARG A 89 -12.71 11.86 -5.22
N HIS A 90 -12.95 10.91 -4.32
CA HIS A 90 -13.47 9.59 -4.67
C HIS A 90 -14.79 9.25 -3.98
N GLY A 91 -15.26 10.07 -3.03
CA GLY A 91 -16.54 9.84 -2.38
C GLY A 91 -16.60 8.52 -1.61
N ILE A 92 -15.56 8.21 -0.82
CA ILE A 92 -15.45 6.91 -0.10
C ILE A 92 -16.61 6.65 0.89
N GLY A 93 -17.39 7.70 1.20
CA GLY A 93 -18.56 7.66 2.08
C GLY A 93 -18.18 7.70 3.56
N ARG A 94 -19.14 7.42 4.43
CA ARG A 94 -18.91 7.42 5.89
C ARG A 94 -17.97 6.29 6.30
N VAL A 95 -17.01 6.61 7.16
CA VAL A 95 -16.17 5.65 7.88
C VAL A 95 -16.62 5.66 9.34
N ASN A 96 -16.68 4.49 9.98
CA ASN A 96 -17.24 4.36 11.33
C ASN A 96 -16.20 4.64 12.43
N GLU A 97 -15.12 3.86 12.42
CA GLU A 97 -14.01 3.96 13.37
C GLU A 97 -12.75 4.29 12.60
N VAL A 98 -12.07 5.37 13.01
CA VAL A 98 -10.88 5.90 12.36
C VAL A 98 -9.81 6.17 13.41
N SER A 99 -8.63 5.63 13.17
CA SER A 99 -7.41 5.90 13.92
C SER A 99 -6.44 6.65 13.02
N HIS A 100 -6.17 7.90 13.34
CA HIS A 100 -5.22 8.70 12.59
C HIS A 100 -3.79 8.43 13.05
N PHE A 101 -2.91 8.18 12.10
CA PHE A 101 -1.46 8.19 12.30
C PHE A 101 -0.84 9.36 11.54
N ARG A 102 0.40 9.71 11.87
CA ARG A 102 1.23 10.59 11.05
C ARG A 102 2.26 9.75 10.29
N THR A 103 2.47 10.07 9.03
CA THR A 103 3.53 9.46 8.23
C THR A 103 4.89 9.63 8.94
N GLY A 104 5.68 8.56 9.03
CA GLY A 104 6.91 8.51 9.84
C GLY A 104 6.73 7.87 11.22
N GLU A 105 5.49 7.64 11.67
CA GLU A 105 5.22 6.98 12.95
C GLU A 105 5.17 5.45 12.83
N VAL A 106 5.29 4.79 13.98
CA VAL A 106 5.06 3.35 14.13
C VAL A 106 3.68 3.12 14.73
N ILE A 107 2.85 2.35 14.03
CA ILE A 107 1.51 1.95 14.45
C ILE A 107 1.60 0.57 15.09
N GLY A 108 1.02 0.40 16.29
CA GLY A 108 0.85 -0.92 16.91
C GLY A 108 -0.58 -1.42 16.75
N ILE A 109 -0.76 -2.62 16.20
CA ILE A 109 -2.06 -3.30 16.11
C ILE A 109 -1.86 -4.74 16.58
N GLY A 110 -2.52 -5.11 17.69
CA GLY A 110 -2.30 -6.40 18.33
C GLY A 110 -0.82 -6.65 18.64
N ASN A 111 -0.26 -7.72 18.07
CA ASN A 111 1.16 -8.11 18.25
C ASN A 111 2.04 -7.79 17.03
N VAL A 112 1.62 -6.80 16.24
CA VAL A 112 2.30 -6.37 15.01
C VAL A 112 2.60 -4.88 15.08
N SER A 113 3.82 -4.49 14.69
CA SER A 113 4.22 -3.09 14.52
C SER A 113 4.33 -2.76 13.03
N ILE A 114 3.86 -1.57 12.65
CA ILE A 114 3.84 -1.08 11.28
C ILE A 114 4.57 0.25 11.26
N GLU A 115 5.79 0.27 10.73
CA GLU A 115 6.53 1.49 10.44
C GLU A 115 5.95 2.13 9.18
N THR A 116 5.73 3.44 9.20
CA THR A 116 5.27 4.21 8.04
C THR A 116 6.40 5.11 7.55
N ILE A 117 6.70 5.06 6.26
CA ILE A 117 7.81 5.80 5.64
C ILE A 117 7.23 6.74 4.59
N PRO A 118 7.56 8.04 4.56
CA PRO A 118 7.09 8.93 3.50
C PRO A 118 7.39 8.39 2.10
N SER A 119 6.36 8.30 1.24
CA SER A 119 6.56 7.94 -0.16
C SER A 119 6.73 9.19 -1.02
N PRO A 120 7.80 9.31 -1.83
CA PRO A 120 7.92 10.35 -2.84
C PRO A 120 7.02 10.01 -4.05
N HIS A 121 5.72 10.23 -3.90
CA HIS A 121 4.71 9.99 -4.92
C HIS A 121 3.70 11.15 -4.93
N ASP A 122 2.96 11.32 -6.03
CA ASP A 122 1.99 12.42 -6.19
C ASP A 122 0.67 12.22 -5.39
N ALA A 123 0.84 11.83 -4.13
CA ALA A 123 -0.18 11.75 -3.10
C ALA A 123 -0.09 12.93 -2.12
N SER A 124 -1.17 13.16 -1.37
CA SER A 124 -1.26 14.28 -0.44
C SER A 124 -0.50 14.09 0.88
N ASP A 125 -0.34 12.84 1.32
CA ASP A 125 0.39 12.42 2.53
C ASP A 125 0.59 10.90 2.47
N GLY A 126 1.27 10.44 1.42
CA GLY A 126 1.44 9.02 1.12
C GLY A 126 2.57 8.36 1.89
N CYS A 127 2.41 7.06 2.19
CA CYS A 127 3.43 6.30 2.91
C CYS A 127 3.60 4.88 2.38
N LEU A 128 4.81 4.36 2.54
CA LEU A 128 5.17 2.96 2.42
C LEU A 128 5.07 2.30 3.80
N PHE A 129 4.94 0.98 3.83
CA PHE A 129 4.85 0.23 5.07
C PHE A 129 6.01 -0.74 5.27
N VAL A 130 6.48 -0.87 6.51
CA VAL A 130 7.25 -2.02 6.97
C VAL A 130 6.55 -2.66 8.16
N ILE A 131 6.09 -3.90 7.96
CA ILE A 131 5.34 -4.69 8.93
C ILE A 131 6.31 -5.62 9.63
N SER A 132 6.35 -5.57 10.96
CA SER A 132 7.19 -6.44 11.78
C SER A 132 6.35 -7.20 12.82
N ASN A 133 6.67 -8.48 12.98
CA ASN A 133 6.11 -9.32 14.05
C ASN A 133 7.15 -9.64 15.14
N GLY A 134 8.24 -8.87 15.19
CA GLY A 134 9.38 -9.05 16.09
C GLY A 134 10.45 -10.03 15.61
N ASN A 135 10.11 -10.92 14.65
CA ASN A 135 11.04 -11.89 14.07
C ASN A 135 11.22 -11.73 12.56
N LYS A 136 10.16 -11.34 11.85
CA LYS A 136 10.14 -11.16 10.40
C LYS A 136 9.66 -9.76 10.05
N ARG A 137 10.28 -9.17 9.01
CA ARG A 137 9.96 -7.85 8.45
C ARG A 137 9.49 -7.98 7.01
N LEU A 138 8.34 -7.38 6.69
CA LEU A 138 7.76 -7.33 5.34
C LEU A 138 7.60 -5.87 4.91
N GLY A 139 8.14 -5.50 3.75
CA GLY A 139 7.84 -4.22 3.12
C GLY A 139 6.64 -4.27 2.17
N ILE A 140 5.84 -3.20 2.14
CA ILE A 140 4.86 -2.93 1.08
C ILE A 140 5.17 -1.54 0.53
N TRP A 141 5.94 -1.51 -0.57
CA TRP A 141 6.51 -0.33 -1.20
C TRP A 141 5.96 -0.18 -2.62
N THR A 142 4.69 0.22 -2.72
CA THR A 142 4.02 0.56 -3.99
C THR A 142 3.95 2.06 -4.16
N ASP A 143 3.80 2.53 -5.40
CA ASP A 143 3.66 3.95 -5.75
C ASP A 143 4.79 4.78 -5.13
N LEU A 144 5.99 4.54 -5.67
CA LEU A 144 7.28 5.04 -5.25
C LEU A 144 7.94 5.74 -6.44
N GLY A 145 7.94 7.07 -6.47
CA GLY A 145 8.48 7.83 -7.60
C GLY A 145 10.00 7.77 -7.73
N HIS A 146 10.72 7.61 -6.62
CA HIS A 146 12.16 7.34 -6.60
C HIS A 146 12.59 6.66 -5.30
N VAL A 147 13.75 6.00 -5.33
CA VAL A 147 14.34 5.36 -4.17
C VAL A 147 15.20 6.36 -3.40
N SER A 148 14.94 6.53 -2.11
CA SER A 148 15.79 7.32 -1.21
C SER A 148 16.90 6.46 -0.60
N ASP A 149 17.97 7.10 -0.10
CA ASP A 149 19.06 6.42 0.62
C ASP A 149 18.56 5.62 1.83
N GLU A 150 17.49 6.10 2.47
CA GLU A 150 16.85 5.38 3.57
C GLU A 150 16.29 4.03 3.10
N LEU A 151 15.62 3.97 1.96
CA LEU A 151 15.08 2.72 1.41
C LEU A 151 16.17 1.72 1.03
N TYR A 152 17.32 2.20 0.53
CA TYR A 152 18.50 1.35 0.32
C TYR A 152 19.02 0.72 1.61
N SER A 153 19.03 1.47 2.72
CA SER A 153 19.44 0.92 4.02
C SER A 153 18.39 -0.02 4.62
N GLN A 154 17.11 0.20 4.32
CA GLN A 154 16.03 -0.59 4.88
C GLN A 154 15.80 -1.92 4.15
N VAL A 155 16.01 -1.97 2.83
CA VAL A 155 15.68 -3.17 2.02
C VAL A 155 16.44 -4.40 2.51
N SER A 156 17.70 -4.24 2.95
CA SER A 156 18.51 -5.34 3.50
C SER A 156 18.03 -5.86 4.86
N THR A 157 17.11 -5.14 5.50
CA THR A 157 16.50 -5.56 6.78
C THR A 157 15.23 -6.38 6.60
N LEU A 158 14.70 -6.46 5.37
CA LEU A 158 13.42 -7.09 5.08
C LEU A 158 13.60 -8.59 4.76
N ASP A 159 12.71 -9.42 5.29
CA ASP A 159 12.61 -10.83 4.91
C ASP A 159 11.73 -11.05 3.67
N GLY A 160 10.91 -10.05 3.31
CA GLY A 160 10.07 -10.05 2.14
C GLY A 160 9.64 -8.63 1.77
N LEU A 161 9.33 -8.42 0.49
CA LEU A 161 8.99 -7.11 -0.03
C LEU A 161 7.99 -7.24 -1.19
N PHE A 162 6.85 -6.57 -1.06
CA PHE A 162 6.03 -6.19 -2.21
C PHE A 162 6.55 -4.82 -2.68
N ILE A 163 7.12 -4.77 -3.88
CA ILE A 163 7.61 -3.54 -4.47
C ILE A 163 7.05 -3.39 -5.88
N GLU A 164 6.73 -2.16 -6.26
CA GLU A 164 6.34 -1.92 -7.65
C GLU A 164 7.52 -2.03 -8.62
N SER A 165 7.20 -2.44 -9.84
CA SER A 165 8.09 -2.46 -11.00
C SER A 165 7.23 -2.01 -12.18
N ASN A 166 6.93 -0.71 -12.20
CA ASN A 166 5.75 -0.17 -12.86
C ASN A 166 5.88 -0.13 -14.40
N TYR A 167 7.06 0.24 -14.89
CA TYR A 167 7.32 0.36 -16.32
C TYR A 167 8.75 -0.04 -16.70
N ASP A 168 8.88 -0.49 -17.95
CA ASP A 168 10.17 -0.58 -18.63
C ASP A 168 10.46 0.76 -19.34
N PRO A 169 11.62 1.40 -19.12
CA PRO A 169 11.92 2.72 -19.71
C PRO A 169 11.81 2.76 -21.23
N LEU A 170 12.27 1.73 -21.93
CA LEU A 170 12.21 1.66 -23.39
C LEU A 170 10.79 1.45 -23.88
N MET A 171 10.01 0.59 -23.22
CA MET A 171 8.60 0.40 -23.55
C MET A 171 7.78 1.66 -23.27
N LEU A 172 8.06 2.38 -22.19
CA LEU A 172 7.38 3.64 -21.86
C LEU A 172 7.66 4.70 -22.92
N ASP A 173 8.93 4.92 -23.26
CA ASP A 173 9.31 5.97 -24.22
C ASP A 173 8.78 5.66 -25.64
N ASN A 174 8.74 4.38 -26.05
CA ASN A 174 8.20 3.97 -27.36
C ASN A 174 6.70 3.68 -27.37
N GLY A 175 6.05 3.68 -26.20
CA GLY A 175 4.64 3.34 -26.04
C GLY A 175 3.67 4.42 -26.54
N PRO A 176 2.36 4.11 -26.55
CA PRO A 176 1.33 4.99 -27.12
C PRO A 176 0.96 6.18 -26.23
N TYR A 177 1.48 6.26 -25.01
CA TYR A 177 1.13 7.33 -24.08
C TYR A 177 1.52 8.71 -24.62
N PRO A 178 0.71 9.74 -24.35
CA PRO A 178 1.09 11.11 -24.70
C PRO A 178 2.30 11.54 -23.86
N ALA A 179 3.10 12.47 -24.40
CA ALA A 179 4.38 12.88 -23.80
C ALA A 179 4.24 13.38 -22.35
N PHE A 180 3.15 14.08 -22.01
CA PHE A 180 2.91 14.56 -20.65
C PHE A 180 2.73 13.40 -19.65
N LEU A 181 2.07 12.32 -20.05
CA LEU A 181 1.84 11.16 -19.19
C LEU A 181 3.13 10.36 -19.00
N LYS A 182 3.92 10.17 -20.08
CA LYS A 182 5.26 9.59 -19.98
C LYS A 182 6.13 10.37 -19.01
N LYS A 183 6.11 11.71 -19.09
CA LYS A 183 6.86 12.58 -18.18
C LYS A 183 6.40 12.46 -16.72
N ARG A 184 5.09 12.33 -16.48
CA ARG A 184 4.55 12.09 -15.12
C ARG A 184 5.01 10.74 -14.57
N ILE A 185 4.89 9.68 -15.35
CA ILE A 185 5.24 8.31 -14.94
C ILE A 185 6.72 8.23 -14.54
N LYS A 186 7.63 8.79 -15.35
CA LYS A 186 9.08 8.79 -15.05
C LYS A 186 9.56 9.92 -14.15
N GLY A 187 8.63 10.76 -13.67
CA GLY A 187 8.97 11.89 -12.82
C GLY A 187 9.39 11.42 -11.42
N PRO A 188 10.04 12.28 -10.63
CA PRO A 188 10.49 11.93 -9.28
C PRO A 188 9.35 11.61 -8.29
N GLU A 189 8.11 11.99 -8.62
CA GLU A 189 6.89 11.68 -7.87
C GLU A 189 5.97 10.71 -8.64
N GLY A 190 6.49 10.10 -9.71
CA GLY A 190 5.77 9.16 -10.56
C GLY A 190 5.79 7.76 -9.98
N HIS A 191 6.40 6.83 -10.72
CA HIS A 191 6.53 5.44 -10.32
C HIS A 191 7.93 4.90 -10.56
N LEU A 192 8.25 3.80 -9.88
CA LEU A 192 9.53 3.13 -10.00
C LEU A 192 9.64 2.35 -11.32
N SER A 193 10.75 2.50 -12.03
CA SER A 193 11.01 1.65 -13.21
C SER A 193 11.41 0.23 -12.80
N ASN A 194 11.30 -0.72 -13.73
CA ASN A 194 11.77 -2.09 -13.51
C ASN A 194 13.30 -2.16 -13.28
N ILE A 195 14.08 -1.23 -13.85
CA ILE A 195 15.53 -1.12 -13.65
C ILE A 195 15.82 -0.63 -12.23
N ASP A 196 15.22 0.48 -11.81
CA ASP A 196 15.43 1.04 -10.46
C ASP A 196 15.00 0.05 -9.36
N CYS A 197 13.91 -0.68 -9.60
CA CYS A 197 13.47 -1.78 -8.74
C CYS A 197 14.55 -2.85 -8.61
N ALA A 198 15.11 -3.31 -9.72
CA ALA A 198 16.17 -4.32 -9.73
C ALA A 198 17.45 -3.84 -9.05
N GLU A 199 17.83 -2.57 -9.21
CA GLU A 199 19.01 -1.96 -8.55
C GLU A 199 18.82 -1.90 -7.02
N LEU A 200 17.65 -1.45 -6.55
CA LEU A 200 17.32 -1.45 -5.13
C LEU A 200 17.38 -2.86 -4.53
N LEU A 201 16.80 -3.85 -5.21
CA LEU A 201 16.80 -5.24 -4.74
C LEU A 201 18.21 -5.84 -4.69
N GLN A 202 19.10 -5.47 -5.62
CA GLN A 202 20.50 -5.90 -5.61
C GLN A 202 21.31 -5.27 -4.46
N ALA A 203 21.00 -4.03 -4.10
CA ALA A 203 21.66 -3.38 -2.96
C ALA A 203 21.28 -4.02 -1.61
N GLY A 204 20.15 -4.73 -1.55
CA GLY A 204 19.65 -5.40 -0.36
C GLY A 204 20.19 -6.82 -0.10
N THR A 205 20.94 -7.39 -1.06
CA THR A 205 21.56 -8.73 -0.94
C THR A 205 23.00 -8.65 -0.47
#